data_AF-A0A842MML5-F1
#
_entry.id   AF-A0A842MML5-F1
#
_cell.length_a   1.000
_cell.length_b   1.000
_cell.length_c   1.000
_cell.angle_alpha   90.00
_cell.angle_beta   90.00
_cell.angle_gamma   90.00
#
_symmetry.space_group_name_H-M   'P 1'
#
loop_
_entity.id
_entity.type
_entity.pdbx_description
1 polymer ?
#
loop_
_entity_poly.entity_id
_entity_poly.type
_entity_poly.pdbx_seq_one_letter_code
_entity_poly.pdbx_strand_id
1 'polypeptide(L)'
;MDITDRGDFIPLPLLKNFIKTSLPLLYVIARNPKALARNARAWKKRIYNSRKPWAHLDDESMYDSTKILREEDFKDLPPISDEKYLRPTRLCECDAPEIRAFAKKLGAYEKEPYEYAKSIFYFVKNEKYLVFKPMVGALGVLKSKGGVCLDQMNLLIALARAGGIKARYRLYALAPTQELFDLMIKDDPIIRETYEMLGFLDSLHGCAELYIDGEWVQLDPTFSDALEAGMGLRISEFGEEPEWRIRVPERDIIFEGFPVFFKNLLVAMALILRDTVDRVNKKLDEIRDEGRKVIEEIGKEKYNKGRKKVKIEVPSIEEVKAFRNG
;
A
#
# COMPACT_ATOMS: atom_id res chain seq x y z
N MET A 1 28.55 2.48 -2.61
CA MET A 1 27.36 1.89 -1.96
C MET A 1 26.25 2.89 -1.64
N ASP A 2 26.48 4.22 -1.63
CA ASP A 2 25.46 5.23 -1.25
C ASP A 2 24.47 5.63 -2.38
N ILE A 3 24.82 5.45 -3.66
CA ILE A 3 24.00 5.89 -4.81
C ILE A 3 22.92 4.85 -5.19
N THR A 4 23.18 3.56 -4.94
CA THR A 4 22.26 2.47 -5.29
C THR A 4 21.05 2.38 -4.35
N ASP A 5 21.17 2.85 -3.10
CA ASP A 5 20.12 2.77 -2.09
C ASP A 5 19.09 3.92 -2.17
N ARG A 6 19.47 5.06 -2.76
CA ARG A 6 18.58 6.23 -2.91
C ARG A 6 17.48 6.04 -3.97
N GLY A 7 17.54 4.95 -4.74
CA GLY A 7 16.62 4.69 -5.83
C GLY A 7 17.00 5.35 -7.15
N ASP A 8 18.27 5.70 -7.36
CA ASP A 8 18.71 6.28 -8.64
C ASP A 8 18.79 5.24 -9.77
N PHE A 9 18.87 3.95 -9.42
CA PHE A 9 18.91 2.83 -10.35
C PHE A 9 17.92 1.73 -9.95
N ILE A 10 17.29 1.08 -10.93
CA ILE A 10 16.44 -0.10 -10.69
C ILE A 10 17.34 -1.26 -10.28
N PRO A 11 17.17 -1.89 -9.09
CA PRO A 11 17.90 -3.09 -8.74
C PRO A 11 17.70 -4.16 -9.82
N LEU A 12 18.79 -4.80 -10.28
CA LEU A 12 18.75 -5.81 -11.36
C LEU A 12 17.67 -6.90 -11.16
N PRO A 13 17.40 -7.40 -9.93
CA PRO A 13 16.28 -8.31 -9.69
C PRO A 13 14.91 -7.72 -10.04
N LEU A 14 14.65 -6.45 -9.67
CA LEU A 14 13.39 -5.75 -9.98
C LEU A 14 13.21 -5.51 -11.48
N LEU A 15 14.28 -5.13 -12.19
CA LEU A 15 14.24 -4.92 -13.64
C LEU A 15 13.94 -6.22 -14.41
N LYS A 16 14.59 -7.32 -14.01
CA LYS A 16 14.34 -8.65 -14.60
C LYS A 16 12.90 -9.11 -14.37
N ASN A 17 12.35 -8.86 -13.19
CA ASN A 17 10.96 -9.19 -12.87
C ASN A 17 9.98 -8.34 -13.70
N PHE A 18 10.22 -7.04 -13.84
CA PHE A 18 9.39 -6.14 -14.66
C PHE A 18 9.33 -6.55 -16.15
N ILE A 19 10.47 -6.86 -16.76
CA ILE A 19 10.51 -7.26 -18.19
C ILE A 19 9.76 -8.58 -18.39
N LYS A 20 9.98 -9.56 -17.49
CA LYS A 20 9.30 -10.86 -17.55
C LYS A 20 7.79 -10.76 -17.45
N THR A 21 7.24 -9.72 -16.82
CA THR A 21 5.79 -9.59 -16.61
C THR A 21 5.07 -8.70 -17.61
N SER A 22 5.81 -7.83 -18.32
CA SER A 22 5.23 -6.98 -19.36
C SER A 22 4.69 -7.75 -20.57
N LEU A 23 5.39 -8.80 -21.03
CA LEU A 23 5.00 -9.61 -22.20
C LEU A 23 3.76 -10.48 -21.95
N PRO A 24 3.65 -11.23 -20.84
CA PRO A 24 2.44 -12.01 -20.59
C PRO A 24 1.22 -11.13 -20.31
N LEU A 25 1.38 -9.95 -19.69
CA LEU A 25 0.28 -9.00 -19.53
C LEU A 25 -0.27 -8.56 -20.90
N LEU A 26 0.60 -8.23 -21.85
CA LEU A 26 0.19 -7.91 -23.24
C LEU A 26 -0.53 -9.10 -23.91
N TYR A 27 -0.07 -10.32 -23.66
CA TYR A 27 -0.70 -11.54 -24.17
C TYR A 27 -2.10 -11.79 -23.57
N VAL A 28 -2.27 -11.66 -22.26
CA VAL A 28 -3.58 -11.78 -21.58
C VAL A 28 -4.57 -10.76 -22.15
N ILE A 29 -4.12 -9.53 -22.40
CA ILE A 29 -4.96 -8.47 -22.99
C ILE A 29 -5.38 -8.85 -24.41
N ALA A 30 -4.45 -9.34 -25.23
CA ALA A 30 -4.74 -9.76 -26.60
C ALA A 30 -5.79 -10.88 -26.65
N ARG A 31 -5.79 -11.79 -25.67
CA ARG A 31 -6.78 -12.87 -25.53
C ARG A 31 -8.13 -12.44 -24.96
N ASN A 32 -8.21 -11.25 -24.37
CA ASN A 32 -9.41 -10.74 -23.70
C ASN A 32 -9.96 -9.45 -24.36
N PRO A 33 -10.31 -9.43 -25.67
CA PRO A 33 -10.72 -8.21 -26.38
C PRO A 33 -12.00 -7.57 -25.81
N LYS A 34 -12.89 -8.37 -25.20
CA LYS A 34 -14.08 -7.85 -24.49
C LYS A 34 -13.71 -6.99 -23.29
N ALA A 35 -12.55 -7.18 -22.67
CA ALA A 35 -12.04 -6.35 -21.60
C ALA A 35 -11.76 -4.92 -22.05
N LEU A 36 -11.08 -4.77 -23.19
CA LEU A 36 -10.78 -3.46 -23.78
C LEU A 36 -12.08 -2.70 -24.11
N ALA A 37 -13.10 -3.41 -24.61
CA ALA A 37 -14.42 -2.83 -24.84
C ALA A 37 -15.11 -2.37 -23.54
N ARG A 38 -15.00 -3.14 -22.44
CA ARG A 38 -15.50 -2.72 -21.12
C ARG A 38 -14.79 -1.47 -20.60
N ASN A 39 -13.47 -1.40 -20.77
CA ASN A 39 -12.67 -0.24 -20.38
C ASN A 39 -12.99 1.03 -21.18
N ALA A 40 -13.43 0.91 -22.44
CA ALA A 40 -13.77 2.07 -23.25
C ALA A 40 -14.82 2.99 -22.58
N ARG A 41 -15.80 2.41 -21.88
CA ARG A 41 -16.78 3.17 -21.10
C ARG A 41 -16.12 3.89 -19.91
N ALA A 42 -15.26 3.19 -19.18
CA ALA A 42 -14.53 3.72 -18.04
C ALA A 42 -13.56 4.86 -18.44
N TRP A 43 -12.92 4.75 -19.61
CA TRP A 43 -12.07 5.80 -20.17
C TRP A 43 -12.89 7.00 -20.63
N LYS A 44 -14.00 6.77 -21.35
CA LYS A 44 -14.90 7.84 -21.81
C LYS A 44 -15.43 8.67 -20.63
N LYS A 45 -15.80 8.02 -19.52
CA LYS A 45 -16.23 8.70 -18.28
C LYS A 45 -15.14 9.64 -17.74
N ARG A 46 -13.87 9.25 -17.79
CA ARG A 46 -12.75 10.09 -17.32
C ARG A 46 -12.47 11.26 -18.23
N ILE A 47 -12.44 11.02 -19.54
CA ILE A 47 -12.25 12.08 -20.55
C ILE A 47 -13.37 13.12 -20.41
N TYR A 48 -14.62 12.69 -20.23
CA TYR A 48 -15.75 13.59 -19.97
C TYR A 48 -15.55 14.46 -18.71
N ASN A 49 -14.91 13.92 -17.68
CA ASN A 49 -14.57 14.66 -16.46
C ASN A 49 -13.19 15.34 -16.53
N SER A 50 -12.62 15.54 -17.72
CA SER A 50 -11.29 16.13 -17.95
C SER A 50 -10.15 15.44 -17.18
N ARG A 51 -10.29 14.14 -16.91
CA ARG A 51 -9.28 13.31 -16.25
C ARG A 51 -8.56 12.39 -17.24
N LYS A 52 -7.31 12.05 -16.93
CA LYS A 52 -6.51 11.08 -17.71
C LYS A 52 -7.19 9.70 -17.68
N PRO A 53 -7.10 8.88 -18.75
CA PRO A 53 -7.75 7.57 -18.80
C PRO A 53 -7.38 6.60 -17.67
N TRP A 54 -6.18 6.74 -17.10
CA TRP A 54 -5.68 5.93 -15.98
C TRP A 54 -5.94 6.54 -14.59
N ALA A 55 -6.46 7.77 -14.52
CA ALA A 55 -6.65 8.49 -13.25
C ALA A 55 -7.74 7.85 -12.38
N HIS A 56 -7.66 8.08 -11.08
CA HIS A 56 -8.80 7.82 -10.19
C HIS A 56 -9.92 8.83 -10.47
N LEU A 57 -11.18 8.41 -10.38
CA LEU A 57 -12.31 9.25 -10.79
C LEU A 57 -12.87 10.09 -9.64
N ASP A 58 -12.81 9.57 -8.41
CA ASP A 58 -13.49 10.20 -7.28
C ASP A 58 -12.85 11.54 -6.92
N ASP A 59 -13.65 12.43 -6.36
CA ASP A 59 -13.16 13.61 -5.68
C ASP A 59 -12.69 13.20 -4.28
N GLU A 60 -11.37 13.17 -4.11
CA GLU A 60 -10.73 12.77 -2.85
C GLU A 60 -10.47 13.96 -1.92
N SER A 61 -10.90 15.18 -2.29
CA SER A 61 -10.58 16.40 -1.55
C SER A 61 -11.08 16.37 -0.10
N MET A 62 -12.16 15.66 0.19
CA MET A 62 -12.66 15.47 1.56
C MET A 62 -11.70 14.67 2.45
N TYR A 63 -10.78 13.91 1.87
CA TYR A 63 -9.78 13.12 2.58
C TYR A 63 -8.41 13.79 2.67
N ASP A 64 -8.30 15.03 2.21
CA ASP A 64 -7.08 15.81 2.34
C ASP A 64 -6.81 16.12 3.82
N SER A 65 -5.86 15.40 4.41
CA SER A 65 -5.51 15.57 5.82
C SER A 65 -4.80 16.88 6.09
N THR A 66 -4.24 17.55 5.08
CA THR A 66 -3.55 18.83 5.26
C THR A 66 -4.52 19.95 5.62
N LYS A 67 -5.82 19.78 5.37
CA LYS A 67 -6.88 20.75 5.73
C LYS A 67 -7.00 21.01 7.23
N ILE A 68 -6.49 20.13 8.09
CA ILE A 68 -6.50 20.33 9.54
C ILE A 68 -5.31 21.15 10.04
N LEU A 69 -4.31 21.40 9.17
CA LEU A 69 -3.12 22.16 9.50
C LEU A 69 -3.44 23.66 9.50
N ARG A 70 -2.82 24.38 10.43
CA ARG A 70 -2.91 25.83 10.58
C ARG A 70 -1.53 26.46 10.40
N GLU A 71 -1.48 27.77 10.23
CA GLU A 71 -0.20 28.50 10.07
C GLU A 71 0.79 28.26 11.22
N GLU A 72 0.29 28.03 12.43
CA GLU A 72 1.11 27.70 13.61
C GLU A 72 1.82 26.34 13.51
N ASP A 73 1.21 25.36 12.81
CA ASP A 73 1.81 24.03 12.62
C ASP A 73 3.05 24.10 11.71
N PHE A 74 3.17 25.14 10.89
CA PHE A 74 4.31 25.38 10.01
C PHE A 74 5.46 26.16 10.68
N LYS A 75 5.30 26.59 11.93
CA LYS A 75 6.39 27.21 12.71
C LYS A 75 7.23 26.12 13.38
N ASP A 76 8.55 26.34 13.42
CA ASP A 76 9.51 25.45 14.09
C ASP A 76 9.37 24.00 13.62
N LEU A 77 9.35 23.80 12.29
CA LEU A 77 9.18 22.48 11.70
C LEU A 77 10.33 21.54 12.10
N PRO A 78 10.03 20.26 12.38
CA PRO A 78 11.04 19.22 12.63
C PRO A 78 12.22 19.26 11.66
N PRO A 79 13.48 19.10 12.08
CA PRO A 79 14.63 19.29 11.20
C PRO A 79 14.66 18.27 10.04
N ILE A 80 15.29 18.66 8.92
CA ILE A 80 15.59 17.75 7.81
C ILE A 80 16.95 17.11 8.09
N SER A 81 17.07 15.81 7.86
CA SER A 81 18.32 15.05 8.04
C SER A 81 18.77 14.47 6.71
N ASP A 82 20.09 14.46 6.47
CA ASP A 82 20.71 13.75 5.34
C ASP A 82 21.23 12.35 5.72
N GLU A 83 20.99 11.91 6.96
CA GLU A 83 21.39 10.60 7.43
C GLU A 83 20.59 9.47 6.74
N LYS A 84 21.26 8.36 6.45
CA LYS A 84 20.61 7.16 5.88
C LYS A 84 19.42 6.72 6.74
N TYR A 85 18.30 6.44 6.07
CA TYR A 85 16.99 6.12 6.66
C TYR A 85 16.28 7.26 7.40
N LEU A 86 16.83 8.48 7.40
CA LEU A 86 16.15 9.71 7.85
C LEU A 86 15.94 10.71 6.71
N ARG A 87 16.80 10.65 5.69
CA ARG A 87 16.73 11.54 4.52
C ARG A 87 15.52 11.29 3.62
N PRO A 88 15.07 12.32 2.90
CA PRO A 88 14.04 12.15 1.87
C PRO A 88 14.54 11.23 0.77
N THR A 89 13.63 10.42 0.24
CA THR A 89 13.88 9.60 -0.94
C THR A 89 12.72 9.73 -1.92
N ARG A 90 12.87 9.14 -3.11
CA ARG A 90 11.82 9.17 -4.12
C ARG A 90 10.52 8.58 -3.57
N LEU A 91 9.42 9.33 -3.70
CA LEU A 91 8.09 9.02 -3.16
C LEU A 91 7.98 9.08 -1.63
N CYS A 92 9.05 9.46 -0.93
CA CYS A 92 9.12 9.63 0.52
C CYS A 92 9.53 11.07 0.83
N GLU A 93 8.60 11.99 0.65
CA GLU A 93 8.82 13.44 0.80
C GLU A 93 8.83 13.88 2.29
N CYS A 94 9.69 13.29 3.13
CA CYS A 94 9.79 13.65 4.56
C CYS A 94 10.30 15.08 4.81
N ASP A 95 10.87 15.72 3.80
CA ASP A 95 11.31 17.11 3.79
C ASP A 95 10.18 18.10 3.46
N ALA A 96 9.05 17.63 2.93
CA ALA A 96 7.91 18.48 2.59
C ALA A 96 7.35 19.20 3.84
N PRO A 97 7.12 20.51 3.79
CA PRO A 97 6.59 21.27 4.93
C PRO A 97 5.30 20.69 5.50
N GLU A 98 4.38 20.23 4.65
CA GLU A 98 3.11 19.64 5.09
C GLU A 98 3.31 18.31 5.82
N ILE A 99 4.27 17.48 5.38
CA ILE A 99 4.59 16.21 6.06
C ILE A 99 5.21 16.49 7.42
N ARG A 100 6.14 17.45 7.51
CA ARG A 100 6.79 17.85 8.76
C ARG A 100 5.81 18.48 9.75
N ALA A 101 4.92 19.35 9.27
CA ALA A 101 3.86 19.94 10.08
C ALA A 101 2.89 18.85 10.60
N PHE A 102 2.52 17.90 9.74
CA PHE A 102 1.64 16.80 10.13
C PHE A 102 2.33 15.85 11.11
N ALA A 103 3.61 15.54 10.91
CA ALA A 103 4.43 14.76 11.83
C ALA A 103 4.48 15.41 13.23
N LYS A 104 4.72 16.73 13.30
CA LYS A 104 4.64 17.52 14.54
C LYS A 104 3.27 17.38 15.20
N LYS A 105 2.18 17.56 14.44
CA LYS A 105 0.80 17.42 14.92
C LYS A 105 0.46 16.02 15.45
N LEU A 106 1.16 14.99 14.98
CA LEU A 106 1.04 13.61 15.49
C LEU A 106 1.95 13.33 16.70
N GLY A 107 2.82 14.27 17.08
CA GLY A 107 3.67 14.23 18.28
C GLY A 107 5.16 14.03 18.01
N ALA A 108 5.64 14.30 16.79
CA ALA A 108 7.08 14.25 16.50
C ALA A 108 7.86 15.19 17.43
N TYR A 109 8.94 14.69 18.02
CA TYR A 109 9.79 15.40 19.00
C TYR A 109 9.08 15.86 20.30
N GLU A 110 7.82 15.48 20.51
CA GLU A 110 7.06 15.76 21.73
C GLU A 110 6.72 14.49 22.50
N LYS A 111 6.42 13.40 21.79
CA LYS A 111 6.13 12.07 22.37
C LYS A 111 7.39 11.21 22.40
N GLU A 112 7.37 10.22 23.30
CA GLU A 112 8.33 9.11 23.26
C GLU A 112 8.29 8.38 21.90
N PRO A 113 9.43 7.90 21.38
CA PRO A 113 9.52 7.34 20.02
C PRO A 113 8.50 6.25 19.71
N TYR A 114 8.24 5.35 20.67
CA TYR A 114 7.28 4.26 20.52
C TYR A 114 5.83 4.77 20.41
N GLU A 115 5.44 5.77 21.22
CA GLU A 115 4.10 6.35 21.19
C GLU A 115 3.88 7.24 19.96
N TYR A 116 4.94 7.93 19.51
CA TYR A 116 4.92 8.62 18.22
C TYR A 116 4.74 7.63 17.06
N ALA A 117 5.50 6.54 17.04
CA ALA A 117 5.39 5.49 16.01
C ALA A 117 3.98 4.87 15.94
N LYS A 118 3.35 4.59 17.09
CA LYS A 118 1.94 4.17 17.14
C LYS A 118 1.00 5.22 16.56
N SER A 119 1.19 6.49 16.93
CA SER A 119 0.34 7.59 16.47
C SER A 119 0.35 7.71 14.94
N ILE A 120 1.53 7.66 14.31
CA ILE A 120 1.64 7.70 12.85
C ILE A 120 1.13 6.40 12.20
N PHE A 121 1.37 5.24 12.81
CA PHE A 121 0.88 3.96 12.29
C PHE A 121 -0.64 3.91 12.21
N TYR A 122 -1.33 4.21 13.32
CA TYR A 122 -2.78 4.17 13.34
C TYR A 122 -3.41 5.29 12.51
N PHE A 123 -2.76 6.47 12.40
CA PHE A 123 -3.19 7.49 11.44
C PHE A 123 -3.16 6.95 10.01
N VAL A 124 -2.03 6.40 9.55
CA VAL A 124 -1.93 5.89 8.17
C VAL A 124 -2.90 4.72 7.98
N LYS A 125 -2.96 3.77 8.91
CA LYS A 125 -3.82 2.58 8.82
C LYS A 125 -5.31 2.93 8.74
N ASN A 126 -5.78 3.89 9.54
CA ASN A 126 -7.23 4.14 9.70
C ASN A 126 -7.75 5.38 8.97
N GLU A 127 -6.88 6.31 8.56
CA GLU A 127 -7.27 7.51 7.81
C GLU A 127 -6.85 7.48 6.34
N LYS A 128 -5.97 6.55 5.94
CA LYS A 128 -5.48 6.41 4.56
C LYS A 128 -5.76 5.00 4.05
N TYR A 129 -6.69 4.90 3.11
CA TYR A 129 -7.23 3.61 2.70
C TYR A 129 -6.48 2.98 1.54
N LEU A 130 -6.58 1.65 1.44
CA LEU A 130 -6.20 0.93 0.23
C LEU A 130 -7.09 1.38 -0.93
N VAL A 131 -6.49 2.08 -1.89
CA VAL A 131 -7.13 2.53 -3.12
C VAL A 131 -6.21 2.21 -4.28
N PHE A 132 -6.68 1.38 -5.21
CA PHE A 132 -5.93 1.06 -6.42
C PHE A 132 -5.99 2.23 -7.39
N LYS A 133 -4.87 2.95 -7.45
CA LYS A 133 -4.60 4.06 -8.37
C LYS A 133 -3.09 4.16 -8.64
N PRO A 134 -2.66 4.89 -9.69
CA PRO A 134 -1.25 5.17 -9.91
C PRO A 134 -0.60 5.80 -8.68
N MET A 135 0.67 5.47 -8.42
CA MET A 135 1.37 5.95 -7.22
C MET A 135 1.52 7.46 -7.21
N VAL A 136 1.33 8.07 -6.04
CA VAL A 136 1.38 9.53 -5.85
C VAL A 136 2.43 10.00 -4.84
N GLY A 137 3.08 9.09 -4.11
CA GLY A 137 4.08 9.43 -3.08
C GLY A 137 3.46 9.85 -1.75
N ALA A 138 4.28 9.99 -0.71
CA ALA A 138 3.84 10.28 0.65
C ALA A 138 2.99 11.55 0.72
N LEU A 139 3.44 12.65 0.14
CA LEU A 139 2.69 13.92 0.14
C LEU A 139 1.36 13.80 -0.61
N GLY A 140 1.33 13.08 -1.73
CA GLY A 140 0.11 12.83 -2.49
C GLY A 140 -0.91 11.98 -1.73
N VAL A 141 -0.45 11.00 -0.96
CA VAL A 141 -1.31 10.19 -0.08
C VAL A 141 -1.86 11.02 1.07
N LEU A 142 -1.04 11.88 1.68
CA LEU A 142 -1.50 12.78 2.75
C LEU A 142 -2.67 13.66 2.29
N LYS A 143 -2.64 14.11 1.03
CA LYS A 143 -3.66 14.97 0.41
C LYS A 143 -4.82 14.22 -0.26
N SER A 144 -4.92 12.90 -0.11
CA SER A 144 -5.97 12.10 -0.75
C SER A 144 -6.55 11.04 0.18
N LYS A 145 -7.52 10.27 -0.33
CA LYS A 145 -8.19 9.15 0.36
C LYS A 145 -7.24 8.05 0.81
N GLY A 146 -6.09 7.92 0.15
CA GLY A 146 -5.14 6.85 0.36
C GLY A 146 -4.43 6.47 -0.93
N GLY A 147 -4.05 5.21 -1.05
CA GLY A 147 -3.32 4.70 -2.21
C GLY A 147 -3.07 3.20 -2.09
N VAL A 148 -2.24 2.67 -2.97
CA VAL A 148 -1.79 1.26 -2.88
C VAL A 148 -0.92 1.04 -1.65
N CYS A 149 -0.63 -0.22 -1.30
CA CYS A 149 0.21 -0.57 -0.13
C CYS A 149 1.54 0.21 -0.10
N LEU A 150 2.21 0.36 -1.25
CA LEU A 150 3.48 1.07 -1.35
C LEU A 150 3.35 2.57 -1.07
N ASP A 151 2.22 3.18 -1.42
CA ASP A 151 1.91 4.59 -1.17
C ASP A 151 1.64 4.84 0.31
N GLN A 152 0.91 3.95 0.99
CA GLN A 152 0.71 4.03 2.43
C GLN A 152 2.03 3.83 3.20
N MET A 153 2.86 2.90 2.74
CA MET A 153 4.20 2.67 3.28
C MET A 153 5.10 3.90 3.11
N ASN A 154 5.06 4.55 1.94
CA ASN A 154 5.74 5.82 1.69
C ASN A 154 5.35 6.88 2.72
N LEU A 155 4.05 7.06 2.97
CA LEU A 155 3.57 8.04 3.95
C LEU A 155 4.01 7.70 5.38
N LEU A 156 3.89 6.44 5.80
CA LEU A 156 4.31 6.00 7.13
C LEU A 156 5.81 6.25 7.34
N ILE A 157 6.64 5.88 6.36
CA ILE A 157 8.09 6.11 6.41
C ILE A 157 8.39 7.62 6.40
N ALA A 158 7.69 8.41 5.57
CA ALA A 158 7.94 9.85 5.50
C ALA A 158 7.62 10.56 6.82
N LEU A 159 6.50 10.21 7.46
CA LEU A 159 6.15 10.71 8.79
C LEU A 159 7.20 10.28 9.82
N ALA A 160 7.56 9.00 9.88
CA ALA A 160 8.57 8.49 10.80
C ALA A 160 9.91 9.23 10.68
N ARG A 161 10.41 9.40 9.45
CA ARG A 161 11.65 10.13 9.14
C ARG A 161 11.56 11.60 9.54
N ALA A 162 10.44 12.26 9.25
CA ALA A 162 10.19 13.64 9.66
C ALA A 162 10.14 13.81 11.19
N GLY A 163 9.83 12.75 11.94
CA GLY A 163 9.89 12.72 13.40
C GLY A 163 11.18 12.15 13.99
N GLY A 164 12.24 11.98 13.19
CA GLY A 164 13.55 11.51 13.66
C GLY A 164 13.68 10.00 13.87
N ILE A 165 12.69 9.20 13.46
CA ILE A 165 12.75 7.73 13.51
C ILE A 165 13.30 7.20 12.19
N LYS A 166 14.40 6.43 12.25
CA LYS A 166 14.96 5.75 11.07
C LYS A 166 13.92 4.78 10.53
N ALA A 167 13.60 4.91 9.24
CA ALA A 167 12.58 4.07 8.61
C ALA A 167 13.02 3.60 7.22
N ARG A 168 12.74 2.34 6.91
CA ARG A 168 13.15 1.68 5.65
C ARG A 168 12.05 0.78 5.09
N TYR A 169 12.19 0.43 3.83
CA TYR A 169 11.26 -0.45 3.11
C TYR A 169 11.72 -1.90 3.22
N ARG A 170 10.77 -2.82 3.40
CA ARG A 170 10.99 -4.25 3.21
C ARG A 170 9.92 -4.80 2.25
N LEU A 171 10.34 -5.28 1.08
CA LEU A 171 9.47 -5.97 0.13
C LEU A 171 9.70 -7.49 0.20
N TYR A 172 8.62 -8.25 0.08
CA TYR A 172 8.65 -9.71 0.18
C TYR A 172 7.51 -10.38 -0.57
N ALA A 173 7.75 -11.64 -0.95
CA ALA A 173 6.74 -12.51 -1.51
C ALA A 173 5.64 -12.82 -0.47
N LEU A 174 4.37 -12.64 -0.85
CA LEU A 174 3.19 -13.08 -0.12
C LEU A 174 2.48 -14.20 -0.87
N ALA A 175 1.75 -15.01 -0.11
CA ALA A 175 0.63 -15.80 -0.62
C ALA A 175 -0.67 -15.13 -0.13
N PRO A 176 -1.62 -14.80 -1.02
CA PRO A 176 -2.89 -14.23 -0.59
C PRO A 176 -3.70 -15.28 0.17
N THR A 177 -4.42 -14.88 1.22
CA THR A 177 -5.40 -15.78 1.85
C THR A 177 -6.62 -15.98 0.96
N GLN A 178 -7.48 -16.95 1.30
CA GLN A 178 -8.72 -17.19 0.56
C GLN A 178 -9.63 -15.95 0.55
N GLU A 179 -9.68 -15.20 1.64
CA GLU A 179 -10.46 -13.97 1.75
C GLU A 179 -9.96 -12.90 0.78
N LEU A 180 -8.63 -12.74 0.67
CA LEU A 180 -8.03 -11.81 -0.28
C LEU A 180 -8.23 -12.26 -1.74
N PHE A 181 -8.16 -13.56 -1.99
CA PHE A 181 -8.41 -14.16 -3.30
C PHE A 181 -9.85 -13.94 -3.75
N ASP A 182 -10.84 -14.19 -2.88
CA ASP A 182 -12.27 -13.98 -3.17
C ASP A 182 -12.61 -12.50 -3.37
N LEU A 183 -11.90 -11.61 -2.68
CA LEU A 183 -12.08 -10.17 -2.83
C LEU A 183 -11.57 -9.67 -4.18
N MET A 184 -10.32 -9.99 -4.54
CA MET A 184 -9.61 -9.32 -5.64
C MET A 184 -9.46 -10.16 -6.91
N ILE A 185 -9.50 -11.48 -6.84
CA ILE A 185 -9.05 -12.36 -7.93
C ILE A 185 -10.19 -13.20 -8.52
N LYS A 186 -11.03 -13.81 -7.67
CA LYS A 186 -12.04 -14.81 -8.06
C LYS A 186 -12.98 -14.38 -9.19
N ASP A 187 -13.47 -13.14 -9.13
CA ASP A 187 -14.57 -12.67 -9.99
C ASP A 187 -14.12 -12.02 -11.31
N ASP A 188 -12.81 -11.80 -11.51
CA ASP A 188 -12.31 -11.19 -12.74
C ASP A 188 -11.39 -12.16 -13.52
N PRO A 189 -11.84 -12.67 -14.68
CA PRO A 189 -11.07 -13.66 -15.43
C PRO A 189 -9.74 -13.12 -15.91
N ILE A 190 -9.58 -11.80 -16.06
CA ILE A 190 -8.32 -11.19 -16.47
C ILE A 190 -7.38 -11.10 -15.28
N ILE A 191 -7.86 -10.72 -14.09
CA ILE A 191 -7.02 -10.74 -12.89
C ILE A 191 -6.62 -12.18 -12.58
N ARG A 192 -7.55 -13.13 -12.69
CA ARG A 192 -7.29 -14.55 -12.51
C ARG A 192 -6.29 -15.09 -13.53
N GLU A 193 -6.48 -14.84 -14.83
CA GLU A 193 -5.54 -15.27 -15.88
C GLU A 193 -4.21 -14.53 -15.76
N THR A 194 -4.19 -13.25 -15.34
CA THR A 194 -2.96 -12.50 -15.05
C THR A 194 -2.24 -13.08 -13.82
N TYR A 195 -2.99 -13.49 -12.80
CA TYR A 195 -2.48 -14.14 -11.59
C TYR A 195 -1.90 -15.52 -11.91
N GLU A 196 -2.62 -16.35 -12.68
CA GLU A 196 -2.20 -17.68 -13.15
C GLU A 196 -1.00 -17.60 -14.11
N MET A 197 -1.01 -16.67 -15.09
CA MET A 197 0.05 -16.53 -16.10
C MET A 197 1.32 -15.86 -15.61
N LEU A 198 1.22 -14.91 -14.68
CA LEU A 198 2.39 -14.20 -14.14
C LEU A 198 2.89 -14.77 -12.81
N GLY A 199 2.12 -15.63 -12.14
CA GLY A 199 2.24 -15.79 -10.68
C GLY A 199 2.19 -14.42 -9.97
N PHE A 200 1.43 -13.48 -10.54
CA PHE A 200 1.42 -12.01 -10.36
C PHE A 200 2.77 -11.24 -10.29
N LEU A 201 3.96 -11.86 -10.31
CA LEU A 201 5.26 -11.40 -9.73
C LEU A 201 5.44 -12.00 -8.33
N ASP A 202 6.58 -12.64 -8.05
CA ASP A 202 6.98 -13.07 -6.70
C ASP A 202 6.98 -11.86 -5.72
N SER A 203 5.85 -11.68 -5.03
CA SER A 203 5.21 -10.44 -4.53
C SER A 203 6.04 -9.20 -4.17
N LEU A 204 5.57 -8.05 -4.66
CA LEU A 204 5.98 -6.71 -4.21
C LEU A 204 4.96 -6.14 -3.23
N HIS A 205 4.50 -6.96 -2.29
CA HIS A 205 3.95 -6.40 -1.08
C HIS A 205 5.10 -6.06 -0.15
N GLY A 206 4.88 -5.15 0.78
CA GLY A 206 5.89 -4.86 1.77
C GLY A 206 5.34 -4.19 2.98
N CYS A 207 6.25 -3.95 3.90
CA CYS A 207 6.01 -3.26 5.15
C CYS A 207 7.06 -2.18 5.34
N ALA A 208 6.72 -1.20 6.17
CA ALA A 208 7.69 -0.28 6.72
C ALA A 208 8.40 -0.96 7.90
N GLU A 209 9.68 -0.72 8.05
CA GLU A 209 10.39 -1.02 9.28
C GLU A 209 10.85 0.28 9.93
N LEU A 210 10.50 0.49 11.19
CA LEU A 210 10.88 1.65 11.99
C LEU A 210 11.86 1.22 13.07
N TYR A 211 12.93 1.97 13.26
CA TYR A 211 13.94 1.70 14.28
C TYR A 211 13.55 2.37 15.60
N ILE A 212 13.09 1.57 16.56
CA ILE A 212 12.55 2.03 17.85
C ILE A 212 13.25 1.24 18.95
N ASP A 213 13.77 1.92 19.96
CA ASP A 213 14.41 1.31 21.14
C ASP A 213 15.50 0.27 20.82
N GLY A 214 16.22 0.46 19.71
CA GLY A 214 17.31 -0.43 19.29
C GLY A 214 16.90 -1.54 18.33
N GLU A 215 15.62 -1.66 17.99
CA GLU A 215 15.09 -2.75 17.16
C GLU A 215 14.33 -2.24 15.93
N TRP A 216 14.31 -3.02 14.86
CA TRP A 216 13.49 -2.75 13.68
C TRP A 216 12.11 -3.37 13.86
N VAL A 217 11.11 -2.54 14.12
CA VAL A 217 9.71 -2.94 14.25
C VAL A 217 9.03 -2.91 12.89
N GLN A 218 8.44 -4.03 12.50
CA GLN A 218 7.73 -4.17 11.24
C GLN A 218 6.29 -3.65 11.35
N LEU A 219 5.88 -2.79 10.41
CA LEU A 219 4.56 -2.16 10.40
C LEU A 219 3.92 -2.23 9.02
N ASP A 220 2.65 -2.65 9.00
CA ASP A 220 1.84 -2.70 7.79
C ASP A 220 0.51 -1.97 7.95
N PRO A 221 0.38 -0.76 7.39
CA PRO A 221 -0.84 0.02 7.52
C PRO A 221 -1.88 -0.31 6.44
N THR A 222 -1.63 -1.25 5.51
CA THR A 222 -2.37 -1.35 4.24
C THR A 222 -3.88 -1.50 4.42
N PHE A 223 -4.32 -2.33 5.37
CA PHE A 223 -5.74 -2.56 5.65
C PHE A 223 -6.11 -1.86 6.96
N SER A 224 -7.06 -0.92 6.87
CA SER A 224 -7.69 -0.28 8.02
C SER A 224 -8.43 -1.28 8.90
N ASP A 225 -8.60 -0.96 10.19
CA ASP A 225 -9.36 -1.79 11.13
C ASP A 225 -10.75 -2.15 10.57
N ALA A 226 -11.44 -1.17 9.99
CA ALA A 226 -12.75 -1.36 9.37
C ALA A 226 -12.73 -2.30 8.15
N LEU A 227 -11.65 -2.31 7.37
CA LEU A 227 -11.53 -3.23 6.23
C LEU A 227 -11.26 -4.66 6.72
N GLU A 228 -10.35 -4.85 7.68
CA GLU A 228 -10.08 -6.16 8.27
C GLU A 228 -11.34 -6.75 8.93
N ALA A 229 -12.09 -5.93 9.69
CA ALA A 229 -13.35 -6.35 10.29
C ALA A 229 -14.42 -6.71 9.26
N GLY A 230 -14.55 -5.92 8.19
CA GLY A 230 -15.50 -6.20 7.10
C GLY A 230 -15.18 -7.49 6.34
N MET A 231 -13.89 -7.81 6.24
CA MET A 231 -13.43 -9.10 5.70
C MET A 231 -13.58 -10.26 6.69
N GLY A 232 -14.03 -10.00 7.92
CA GLY A 232 -14.15 -11.02 8.97
C GLY A 232 -12.83 -11.47 9.58
N LEU A 233 -11.74 -10.76 9.30
CA LEU A 233 -10.40 -11.03 9.82
C LEU A 233 -10.23 -10.44 11.22
N ARG A 234 -9.23 -10.92 11.97
CA ARG A 234 -8.79 -10.23 13.18
C ARG A 234 -8.15 -8.89 12.80
N ILE A 235 -8.47 -7.84 13.57
CA ILE A 235 -7.86 -6.52 13.39
C ILE A 235 -6.43 -6.57 13.91
N SER A 236 -5.47 -6.25 13.06
CA SER A 236 -4.04 -6.26 13.39
C SER A 236 -3.63 -5.05 14.21
N GLU A 237 -2.81 -5.27 15.24
CA GLU A 237 -2.27 -4.19 16.08
C GLU A 237 -0.86 -3.77 15.67
N PHE A 238 -0.36 -2.68 16.28
CA PHE A 238 0.99 -2.19 16.08
C PHE A 238 2.05 -3.29 16.29
N GLY A 239 2.89 -3.53 15.29
CA GLY A 239 3.94 -4.55 15.33
C GLY A 239 3.48 -5.99 15.05
N GLU A 240 2.17 -6.23 14.88
CA GLU A 240 1.64 -7.55 14.53
C GLU A 240 1.71 -7.79 13.01
N GLU A 241 1.91 -9.06 12.62
CA GLU A 241 1.72 -9.49 11.24
C GLU A 241 0.20 -9.65 10.96
N PRO A 242 -0.35 -9.01 9.92
CA PRO A 242 -1.78 -9.07 9.63
C PRO A 242 -2.21 -10.41 9.04
N GLU A 243 -3.48 -10.80 9.30
CA GLU A 243 -4.02 -12.11 8.92
C GLU A 243 -4.45 -12.23 7.45
N TRP A 244 -4.53 -11.13 6.69
CA TRP A 244 -4.94 -11.17 5.27
C TRP A 244 -3.85 -11.70 4.33
N ARG A 245 -2.67 -12.05 4.85
CA ARG A 245 -1.57 -12.62 4.07
C ARG A 245 -0.75 -13.63 4.86
N ILE A 246 -0.05 -14.46 4.11
CA ILE A 246 1.11 -15.21 4.61
C ILE A 246 2.35 -14.62 3.95
N ARG A 247 3.35 -14.28 4.75
CA ARG A 247 4.68 -14.01 4.23
C ARG A 247 5.36 -15.33 3.90
N VAL A 248 5.77 -15.49 2.66
CA VAL A 248 6.59 -16.64 2.25
C VAL A 248 8.04 -16.27 2.58
N PRO A 249 8.68 -16.93 3.55
CA PRO A 249 10.01 -16.54 4.01
C PRO A 249 11.06 -16.94 2.97
N GLU A 250 11.33 -16.07 1.99
CA GLU A 250 12.44 -16.20 1.05
C GLU A 250 12.75 -14.83 0.39
N ARG A 251 14.01 -14.37 0.52
CA ARG A 251 14.61 -13.19 -0.15
C ARG A 251 13.84 -11.87 -0.03
N ASP A 252 13.64 -11.38 1.19
CA ASP A 252 13.19 -10.00 1.37
C ASP A 252 14.22 -9.02 0.78
N ILE A 253 13.72 -7.93 0.22
CA ILE A 253 14.53 -6.83 -0.27
C ILE A 253 14.36 -5.66 0.69
N ILE A 254 15.44 -5.25 1.34
CA ILE A 254 15.49 -4.07 2.20
C ILE A 254 16.19 -2.95 1.45
N PHE A 255 15.58 -1.77 1.43
CA PHE A 255 16.14 -0.60 0.75
C PHE A 255 15.61 0.71 1.35
N GLU A 256 16.21 1.82 0.95
CA GLU A 256 15.93 3.15 1.51
C GLU A 256 14.94 3.98 0.67
N GLY A 257 14.93 3.82 -0.65
CA GLY A 257 14.03 4.55 -1.55
C GLY A 257 13.70 3.81 -2.84
N PHE A 258 12.51 4.04 -3.39
CA PHE A 258 12.08 3.39 -4.62
C PHE A 258 12.88 3.85 -5.84
N PRO A 259 13.14 2.96 -6.81
CA PRO A 259 13.93 3.31 -7.98
C PRO A 259 13.23 4.27 -8.94
N VAL A 260 14.00 4.93 -9.81
CA VAL A 260 13.47 5.76 -10.91
C VAL A 260 12.49 4.96 -11.77
N PHE A 261 11.45 5.64 -12.27
CA PHE A 261 10.33 5.08 -13.05
C PHE A 261 9.41 4.09 -12.33
N PHE A 262 9.70 3.71 -11.08
CA PHE A 262 8.86 2.78 -10.32
C PHE A 262 7.41 3.28 -10.16
N LYS A 263 7.22 4.60 -10.00
CA LYS A 263 5.89 5.24 -9.92
C LYS A 263 4.98 4.96 -11.13
N ASN A 264 5.55 4.63 -12.30
CA ASN A 264 4.80 4.42 -13.53
C ASN A 264 4.33 2.96 -13.70
N LEU A 265 4.79 2.03 -12.85
CA LEU A 265 4.48 0.60 -12.93
C LEU A 265 2.96 0.36 -13.01
N LEU A 266 2.20 1.06 -12.17
CA LEU A 266 0.75 0.88 -12.07
C LEU A 266 -0.04 1.64 -13.14
N VAL A 267 0.57 2.52 -13.93
CA VAL A 267 -0.14 3.32 -14.94
C VAL A 267 -0.65 2.44 -16.07
N ALA A 268 0.18 1.52 -16.57
CA ALA A 268 -0.21 0.59 -17.63
C ALA A 268 -1.36 -0.33 -17.16
N MET A 269 -1.22 -0.90 -15.96
CA MET A 269 -2.27 -1.72 -15.35
C MET A 269 -3.56 -0.91 -15.13
N ALA A 270 -3.46 0.32 -14.62
CA ALA A 270 -4.60 1.21 -14.43
C ALA A 270 -5.28 1.57 -15.76
N LEU A 271 -4.52 1.74 -16.85
CA LEU A 271 -5.09 1.97 -18.17
C LEU A 271 -5.85 0.72 -18.67
N ILE A 272 -5.21 -0.44 -18.58
CA ILE A 272 -5.68 -1.71 -19.15
C ILE A 272 -6.82 -2.34 -18.36
N LEU A 273 -6.81 -2.24 -17.03
CA LEU A 273 -7.77 -2.88 -16.14
C LEU A 273 -8.71 -1.86 -15.49
N ARG A 274 -8.90 -0.70 -16.13
CA ARG A 274 -9.53 0.47 -15.51
C ARG A 274 -10.90 0.17 -14.89
N ASP A 275 -11.75 -0.53 -15.63
CA ASP A 275 -13.09 -0.94 -15.20
C ASP A 275 -13.04 -1.93 -14.01
N THR A 276 -12.11 -2.88 -14.05
CA THR A 276 -11.88 -3.82 -12.95
C THR A 276 -11.38 -3.10 -11.69
N VAL A 277 -10.41 -2.21 -11.84
CA VAL A 277 -9.88 -1.43 -10.71
C VAL A 277 -10.98 -0.57 -10.07
N ASP A 278 -11.88 0.00 -10.86
CA ASP A 278 -13.01 0.78 -10.35
C ASP A 278 -13.99 -0.11 -9.54
N ARG A 279 -14.28 -1.32 -10.01
CA ARG A 279 -15.09 -2.29 -9.25
C ARG A 279 -14.43 -2.72 -7.95
N VAL A 280 -13.13 -3.04 -7.98
CA VAL A 280 -12.38 -3.47 -6.78
C VAL A 280 -12.37 -2.35 -5.75
N ASN A 281 -12.09 -1.11 -6.14
CA ASN A 281 -12.15 0.03 -5.22
C ASN A 281 -13.54 0.21 -4.59
N LYS A 282 -14.61 0.07 -5.38
CA LYS A 282 -15.99 0.13 -4.85
C LYS A 282 -16.26 -0.98 -3.84
N LYS A 283 -15.87 -2.22 -4.14
CA LYS A 283 -16.03 -3.37 -3.24
C LYS A 283 -15.24 -3.18 -1.94
N LEU A 284 -14.02 -2.63 -2.02
CA LEU A 284 -13.23 -2.27 -0.84
C LEU A 284 -13.92 -1.22 0.04
N ASP A 285 -14.60 -0.23 -0.56
CA ASP A 285 -15.36 0.78 0.16
C ASP A 285 -16.57 0.17 0.87
N GLU A 286 -17.35 -0.66 0.16
CA GLU A 286 -18.52 -1.35 0.72
C GLU A 286 -18.15 -2.23 1.92
N ILE A 287 -17.10 -3.05 1.79
CA ILE A 287 -16.63 -3.92 2.88
C ILE A 287 -16.14 -3.09 4.07
N ARG A 288 -15.46 -1.97 3.82
CA ARG A 288 -15.00 -1.08 4.89
C ARG A 288 -16.17 -0.45 5.64
N ASP A 289 -17.22 -0.05 4.94
CA ASP A 289 -18.42 0.50 5.57
C ASP A 289 -19.17 -0.55 6.39
N GLU A 290 -19.21 -1.80 5.93
CA GLU A 290 -19.75 -2.93 6.71
C GLU A 290 -18.92 -3.18 7.97
N GLY A 291 -17.60 -3.27 7.86
CA GLY A 291 -16.73 -3.49 9.02
C GLY A 291 -16.72 -2.32 10.00
N ARG A 292 -16.90 -1.09 9.54
CA ARG A 292 -17.09 0.08 10.43
C ARG A 292 -18.31 -0.11 11.32
N LYS A 293 -19.46 -0.52 10.75
CA LYS A 293 -20.68 -0.81 11.51
C LYS A 293 -20.47 -1.91 12.56
N VAL A 294 -19.76 -2.99 12.18
CA VAL A 294 -19.43 -4.08 13.10
C VAL A 294 -18.58 -3.60 14.29
N ILE A 295 -17.58 -2.76 14.03
CA ILE A 295 -16.73 -2.20 15.08
C ILE A 295 -17.51 -1.23 15.97
N GLU A 296 -18.37 -0.38 15.39
CA GLU A 296 -19.23 0.55 16.13
C GLU A 296 -20.23 -0.18 17.04
N GLU A 297 -20.77 -1.31 16.61
CA GLU A 297 -21.75 -2.09 17.37
C GLU A 297 -21.11 -2.90 18.51
N ILE A 298 -20.00 -3.59 18.22
CA ILE A 298 -19.44 -4.60 19.14
C ILE A 298 -18.24 -4.06 19.92
N GLY A 299 -17.53 -3.08 19.37
CA GLY A 299 -16.24 -2.58 19.86
C GLY A 299 -15.07 -3.45 19.43
N LYS A 300 -13.96 -2.80 19.03
CA LYS A 300 -12.73 -3.44 18.50
C LYS A 300 -12.19 -4.55 19.41
N GLU A 301 -12.08 -4.31 20.72
CA GLU A 301 -11.54 -5.31 21.66
C GLU A 301 -12.38 -6.57 21.74
N LYS A 302 -13.71 -6.41 21.81
CA LYS A 302 -14.65 -7.53 21.89
C LYS A 302 -14.73 -8.28 20.57
N TYR A 303 -14.68 -7.56 19.44
CA TYR A 303 -14.56 -8.14 18.12
C TYR A 303 -13.31 -9.04 18.02
N ASN A 304 -12.13 -8.52 18.38
CA ASN A 304 -10.88 -9.29 18.34
C ASN A 304 -10.87 -10.49 19.29
N LYS A 305 -11.46 -10.39 20.51
CA LYS A 305 -11.60 -11.52 21.44
C LYS A 305 -12.45 -12.66 20.87
N GLY A 306 -13.44 -12.34 20.03
CA GLY A 306 -14.30 -13.32 19.38
C GLY A 306 -13.67 -14.02 18.17
N ARG A 307 -12.50 -13.57 17.70
CA ARG A 307 -11.81 -14.13 16.53
C ARG A 307 -10.64 -15.00 16.98
N LYS A 308 -10.68 -16.29 16.62
CA LYS A 308 -9.51 -17.16 16.77
C LYS A 308 -8.51 -16.81 15.67
N LYS A 309 -7.23 -16.69 16.04
CA LYS A 309 -6.13 -16.51 15.08
C LYS A 309 -6.16 -17.67 14.09
N VAL A 310 -6.48 -17.39 12.83
CA VAL A 310 -6.48 -18.42 11.80
C VAL A 310 -5.03 -18.79 11.54
N LYS A 311 -4.65 -20.04 11.80
CA LYS A 311 -3.38 -20.58 11.29
C LYS A 311 -3.58 -20.77 9.80
N ILE A 312 -3.03 -19.86 9.03
CA ILE A 312 -3.07 -19.97 7.58
C ILE A 312 -2.05 -21.04 7.19
N GLU A 313 -2.50 -22.13 6.59
CA GLU A 313 -1.60 -23.16 6.06
C GLU A 313 -0.87 -22.57 4.85
N VAL A 314 0.46 -22.55 4.93
CA VAL A 314 1.29 -22.07 3.83
C VAL A 314 1.31 -23.16 2.76
N PRO A 315 0.81 -22.90 1.54
CA PRO A 315 1.00 -23.85 0.45
C PRO A 315 2.52 -24.05 0.27
N SER A 316 2.94 -25.29 0.24
CA SER A 316 4.33 -25.68 0.03
C SER A 316 4.88 -25.05 -1.26
N ILE A 317 6.20 -24.85 -1.30
CA ILE A 317 6.88 -24.37 -2.51
C ILE A 317 6.58 -25.28 -3.72
N GLU A 318 6.33 -26.57 -3.45
CA GLU A 318 5.93 -27.56 -4.45
C GLU A 318 4.50 -27.34 -4.93
N GLU A 319 3.54 -27.02 -4.06
CA GLU A 319 2.17 -26.64 -4.44
C GLU A 319 2.13 -25.33 -5.22
N VAL A 320 2.91 -24.32 -4.79
CA VAL A 320 3.04 -23.05 -5.52
C VAL A 320 3.70 -23.27 -6.90
N LYS A 321 4.68 -24.19 -7.02
CA LYS A 321 5.30 -24.54 -8.30
C LYS A 321 4.41 -25.44 -9.17
N ALA A 322 3.65 -26.35 -8.59
CA ALA A 322 2.72 -27.22 -9.29
C ALA A 322 1.55 -26.40 -9.87
N PHE A 323 1.04 -25.42 -9.12
CA PHE A 323 0.07 -24.45 -9.60
C PHE A 323 0.60 -23.58 -10.75
N ARG A 324 1.93 -23.36 -10.83
CA ARG A 324 2.59 -22.61 -11.92
C ARG A 324 2.86 -23.44 -13.18
N ASN A 325 2.77 -24.76 -13.10
CA ASN A 325 3.14 -25.69 -14.17
C ASN A 325 1.95 -26.50 -14.73
N GLY A 326 0.72 -26.25 -14.26
CA GLY A 326 -0.53 -26.83 -14.78
C GLY A 326 -1.37 -25.81 -15.53
#